data_AF-A0A7J3QEQ6-F1
#
_entry.id   AF-A0A7J3QEQ6-F1
#
_cell.length_a   1.000
_cell.length_b   1.000
_cell.length_c   1.000
_cell.angle_alpha   90.00
_cell.angle_beta   90.00
_cell.angle_gamma   90.00
#
_symmetry.space_group_name_H-M   'P 1'
#
loop_
_entity.id
_entity.type
_entity.pdbx_description
1 polymer ?
#
loop_
_entity_poly.entity_id
_entity_poly.type
_entity_poly.pdbx_seq_one_letter_code
_entity_poly.pdbx_strand_id
1 'polypeptide(L)'
;NDIKEFLKDLKTLIVIDRAISFGAPIEGPIAMEISALAYRESIDIPIYSYIASVGQRTTTEEDIIGIVKDAISLFERGKRVTKSIYWGVRQ
;
A
#
# COMPACT_ATOMS: atom_id res chain seq x y z
N ASN A 1 -12.24 -3.67 15.78
CA ASN A 1 -13.24 -4.11 14.78
C ASN A 1 -13.51 -3.06 13.70
N ASP A 2 -13.01 -1.83 13.84
CA ASP A 2 -13.46 -0.71 13.01
C ASP A 2 -12.86 -0.71 11.60
N ILE A 3 -11.58 -1.08 11.46
CA ILE A 3 -10.89 -1.13 10.15
C ILE A 3 -11.63 -2.03 9.15
N LYS A 4 -12.17 -3.17 9.61
CA LYS A 4 -12.92 -4.10 8.75
C LYS A 4 -14.12 -3.41 8.10
N GLU A 5 -14.89 -2.66 8.88
CA GLU A 5 -16.08 -1.98 8.36
C GLU A 5 -15.68 -0.88 7.37
N PHE A 6 -14.62 -0.12 7.65
CA PHE A 6 -14.09 0.85 6.69
C PHE A 6 -13.66 0.22 5.36
N LEU A 7 -13.02 -0.95 5.39
CA LEU A 7 -12.54 -1.61 4.17
C LEU A 7 -13.66 -2.02 3.20
N LYS A 8 -14.88 -2.29 3.69
CA LYS A 8 -15.99 -2.75 2.85
C LYS A 8 -16.55 -1.66 1.93
N ASP A 9 -16.44 -0.40 2.35
CA ASP A 9 -17.02 0.75 1.63
C ASP A 9 -16.02 1.43 0.68
N LEU A 10 -14.75 0.97 0.68
CA LEU A 10 -13.69 1.53 -0.14
C LEU A 10 -13.58 0.82 -1.49
N LYS A 11 -13.30 1.58 -2.56
CA LYS A 11 -12.98 1.02 -3.88
C LYS A 11 -11.56 0.45 -3.95
N THR A 12 -10.65 1.04 -3.19
CA THR A 12 -9.24 0.66 -3.08
C THR A 12 -8.64 1.30 -1.83
N LEU A 13 -7.53 0.75 -1.34
CA LEU A 13 -6.74 1.30 -0.24
C LEU A 13 -5.29 1.48 -0.67
N ILE A 14 -4.71 2.63 -0.31
CA ILE A 14 -3.28 2.90 -0.44
C ILE A 14 -2.67 2.84 0.96
N VAL A 15 -1.61 2.06 1.12
CA VAL A 15 -0.85 1.98 2.38
C VAL A 15 0.57 2.44 2.12
N ILE A 16 1.04 3.41 2.91
CA ILE A 16 2.40 3.95 2.81
C ILE A 16 3.15 3.57 4.09
N ASP A 17 4.03 2.59 3.98
CA ASP A 17 4.88 2.11 5.07
C ASP A 17 6.21 2.87 5.10
N ARG A 18 6.68 3.18 6.31
CA ARG A 18 8.02 3.76 6.57
C ARG A 18 9.03 2.72 7.08
N ALA A 19 8.70 1.44 6.92
CA ALA A 19 9.48 0.30 7.37
C ALA A 19 9.40 -0.82 6.32
N ILE A 20 10.37 -1.74 6.39
CA ILE A 20 10.49 -2.86 5.46
C ILE A 20 10.58 -4.15 6.26
N SER A 21 9.67 -5.08 5.97
CA SER A 21 9.73 -6.49 6.34
C SER A 21 10.30 -7.30 5.18
N PHE A 22 11.62 -7.46 5.14
CA PHE A 22 12.31 -8.13 4.04
C PHE A 22 11.85 -9.58 3.84
N GLY A 23 11.74 -10.00 2.58
CA GLY A 23 11.46 -11.39 2.21
C GLY A 23 9.97 -11.76 2.20
N ALA A 24 9.07 -10.85 2.56
CA ALA A 24 7.64 -10.99 2.32
C ALA A 24 7.28 -10.54 0.90
N PRO A 25 6.21 -11.08 0.26
CA PRO A 25 5.72 -10.53 -1.00
C PRO A 25 5.30 -9.06 -0.85
N ILE A 26 4.50 -8.76 0.18
CA ILE A 26 4.19 -7.40 0.63
C ILE A 26 5.15 -7.09 1.78
N GLU A 27 6.12 -6.23 1.53
CA GLU A 27 7.19 -5.91 2.46
C GLU A 27 6.82 -4.74 3.40
N GLY A 28 5.77 -3.98 3.10
CA GLY A 28 5.22 -2.98 4.02
C GLY A 28 4.53 -3.66 5.21
N PRO A 29 5.00 -3.48 6.48
CA PRO A 29 4.43 -4.19 7.62
C PRO A 29 2.94 -3.95 7.83
N ILE A 30 2.48 -2.70 7.71
CA ILE A 30 1.06 -2.34 7.85
C ILE A 30 0.29 -2.85 6.64
N ALA A 31 0.83 -2.69 5.43
CA ALA A 31 0.17 -3.21 4.23
C ALA A 31 -0.03 -4.73 4.30
N MET A 32 0.94 -5.46 4.84
CA MET A 32 0.88 -6.91 5.05
C MET A 32 -0.22 -7.28 6.04
N GLU A 33 -0.30 -6.59 7.19
CA GLU A 33 -1.33 -6.86 8.21
C GLU A 33 -2.75 -6.57 7.67
N ILE A 34 -2.94 -5.45 6.97
CA ILE A 34 -4.23 -5.10 6.37
C ILE A 34 -4.60 -6.07 5.24
N SER A 35 -3.63 -6.51 4.43
CA SER A 35 -3.87 -7.50 3.39
C SER A 35 -4.28 -8.86 3.97
N ALA A 36 -3.62 -9.29 5.06
CA ALA A 36 -3.98 -10.51 5.77
C ALA A 36 -5.37 -10.42 6.41
N LEU A 37 -5.74 -9.26 6.98
CA LEU A 37 -7.08 -8.99 7.49
C LEU A 37 -8.12 -9.07 6.38
N ALA A 38 -7.91 -8.36 5.26
CA ALA A 38 -8.84 -8.36 4.13
C ALA A 38 -9.05 -9.78 3.59
N TYR A 39 -7.97 -10.56 3.46
CA TYR A 39 -8.03 -11.96 3.06
C TYR A 39 -8.84 -12.81 4.06
N ARG A 40 -8.53 -12.73 5.36
CA ARG A 40 -9.23 -13.49 6.41
C ARG A 40 -10.74 -13.18 6.45
N GLU A 41 -11.10 -11.92 6.23
CA GLU A 41 -12.48 -11.46 6.29
C GLU A 41 -13.21 -11.54 4.94
N SER A 42 -12.57 -12.12 3.91
CA SER A 42 -13.12 -12.22 2.54
C SER A 42 -13.55 -10.87 1.93
N ILE A 43 -12.81 -9.81 2.24
CA ILE A 43 -13.03 -8.47 1.69
C ILE A 43 -12.19 -8.33 0.42
N ASP A 44 -12.86 -8.27 -0.72
CA ASP A 44 -12.19 -8.15 -2.01
C ASP A 44 -11.92 -6.69 -2.39
N ILE A 45 -10.82 -6.15 -1.88
CA ILE A 45 -10.39 -4.77 -2.14
C ILE A 45 -8.94 -4.73 -2.67
N PRO A 46 -8.65 -3.99 -3.76
CA PRO A 46 -7.28 -3.72 -4.18
C PRO A 46 -6.55 -2.88 -3.13
N ILE A 47 -5.44 -3.42 -2.61
CA ILE A 47 -4.55 -2.74 -1.66
C ILE A 47 -3.22 -2.47 -2.38
N TYR A 48 -2.81 -1.22 -2.44
CA TYR A 48 -1.53 -0.79 -3.02
C TYR A 48 -0.55 -0.44 -1.90
N SER A 49 0.47 -1.29 -1.74
CA SER A 49 1.52 -1.10 -0.74
C SER A 49 2.66 -0.27 -1.33
N TYR A 50 2.96 0.86 -0.69
CA TYR A 50 4.11 1.69 -0.99
C TYR A 50 5.04 1.71 0.22
N ILE A 51 6.34 1.64 -0.03
CA ILE A 51 7.39 1.82 0.97
C ILE A 51 8.08 3.14 0.66
N ALA A 52 8.03 4.09 1.59
CA ALA A 52 8.59 5.42 1.45
C ALA A 52 9.39 5.84 2.69
N SER A 53 10.09 6.96 2.61
CA SER A 53 10.89 7.54 3.70
C SER A 53 11.99 6.64 4.28
N VAL A 54 12.38 5.57 3.57
CA VAL A 54 13.44 4.67 4.02
C VAL A 54 14.76 5.45 4.09
N GLY A 55 15.55 5.20 5.13
CA GLY A 55 16.84 5.89 5.32
C GLY A 55 16.69 7.36 5.69
N GLN A 56 15.64 7.73 6.43
CA GLN A 56 15.36 9.10 6.89
C GLN A 56 15.14 10.12 5.76
N ARG A 57 14.84 9.65 4.54
CA ARG A 57 14.43 10.56 3.46
C ARG A 57 13.11 11.25 3.84
N THR A 58 13.10 12.58 3.73
CA THR A 58 11.86 13.36 3.83
C THR A 58 10.90 12.97 2.70
N THR A 59 9.66 12.65 3.06
CA THR A 59 8.56 12.55 2.09
C THR A 59 8.01 13.94 1.84
N THR A 60 7.97 14.36 0.59
CA THR A 60 7.41 15.66 0.18
C THR A 60 5.95 15.52 -0.22
N GLU A 61 5.28 16.65 -0.46
CA GLU A 61 3.91 16.65 -0.98
C GLU A 61 3.86 16.03 -2.39
N GLU A 62 4.87 16.29 -3.22
CA GLU A 62 4.99 15.71 -4.56
C GLU A 62 5.11 14.19 -4.52
N ASP A 63 5.78 13.65 -3.49
CA ASP A 63 5.85 12.20 -3.28
C ASP A 63 4.45 11.61 -3.03
N ILE A 64 3.67 12.22 -2.14
CA ILE A 64 2.31 11.75 -1.83
C ILE A 64 1.42 11.86 -3.07
N ILE A 65 1.47 12.98 -3.79
CA ILE A 65 0.72 13.17 -5.04
C ILE A 65 1.13 12.11 -6.07
N GLY A 66 2.43 11.83 -6.20
CA GLY A 66 2.96 10.80 -7.10
C GLY A 66 2.44 9.41 -6.77
N ILE A 67 2.52 9.01 -5.49
CA ILE A 67 2.00 7.73 -5.00
C ILE A 67 0.50 7.60 -5.28
N VAL A 68 -0.30 8.63 -4.99
CA VAL A 68 -1.75 8.60 -5.22
C VAL A 68 -2.07 8.49 -6.71
N LYS A 69 -1.39 9.25 -7.57
CA LYS A 69 -1.58 9.16 -9.03
C LYS A 69 -1.20 7.79 -9.59
N ASP A 70 -0.09 7.23 -9.13
CA ASP A 70 0.35 5.89 -9.52
C ASP A 70 -0.68 4.83 -9.11
N ALA A 71 -1.15 4.87 -7.86
CA ALA A 71 -2.16 3.95 -7.35
C ALA A 71 -3.50 4.05 -8.11
N ILE A 72 -3.97 5.27 -8.40
CA ILE A 72 -5.18 5.49 -9.21
C ILE A 72 -4.99 4.89 -10.61
N SER A 73 -3.84 5.13 -11.25
CA SER A 73 -3.56 4.57 -12.58
C SER A 73 -3.56 3.03 -12.56
N LEU A 74 -2.98 2.41 -11.53
CA LEU A 74 -2.99 0.96 -11.35
C LEU A 74 -4.42 0.43 -11.17
N PHE A 75 -5.23 1.12 -10.34
CA PHE A 75 -6.62 0.78 -10.08
C PHE A 75 -7.49 0.86 -11.34
N GLU A 76 -7.42 1.96 -12.09
CA GLU A 76 -8.16 2.15 -13.34
C GLU A 76 -7.82 1.10 -14.40
N ARG A 77 -6.59 0.59 -14.38
CA ARG A 77 -6.14 -0.49 -15.27
C ARG A 77 -6.53 -1.89 -14.78
N GLY A 78 -7.21 -2.01 -13.65
CA GLY A 78 -7.56 -3.28 -13.01
C GLY A 78 -6.34 -4.07 -12.53
N LYS A 79 -5.18 -3.42 -12.35
CA LYS A 79 -3.94 -4.09 -11.91
C LYS A 79 -3.94 -4.25 -10.41
N ARG A 80 -3.84 -5.50 -9.94
CA ARG A 80 -3.49 -5.81 -8.55
C ARG A 80 -1.99 -6.02 -8.44
N VAL A 81 -1.36 -5.29 -7.53
CA VAL A 81 0.07 -5.42 -7.26
C VAL A 81 0.25 -6.37 -6.09
N THR A 82 1.06 -7.41 -6.28
CA THR A 82 1.35 -8.43 -5.25
C THR A 82 2.63 -8.17 -4.48
N LYS A 83 3.31 -7.06 -4.80
CA LYS A 83 4.56 -6.62 -4.19
C LYS A 83 4.48 -5.17 -3.73
N SER A 84 5.22 -4.83 -2.68
CA SER A 84 5.38 -3.44 -2.27
C SER A 84 6.15 -2.64 -3.32
N ILE A 85 5.69 -1.42 -3.57
CA ILE A 85 6.33 -0.46 -4.49
C ILE A 85 7.23 0.45 -3.67
N TYR A 86 8.51 0.45 -3.98
CA TYR A 86 9.45 1.35 -3.33
C TYR A 86 9.40 2.75 -3.95
N TRP A 87 9.14 3.77 -3.15
CA TRP A 87 8.99 5.15 -3.60
C TRP A 87 10.09 6.06 -3.08
N GLY A 88 10.86 6.64 -4.01
CA GLY A 88 11.93 7.58 -3.69
C GLY A 88 13.08 6.96 -2.90
N VAL A 89 13.24 5.63 -2.93
CA VAL A 89 14.45 4.97 -2.43
C VAL A 89 15.49 4.94 -3.54
N ARG A 90 16.77 5.06 -3.19
CA ARG A 90 17.84 4.74 -4.13
C ARG A 90 17.94 3.21 -4.21
N GLN A 91 17.92 2.68 -5.42
CA GLN A 91 18.25 1.26 -5.68
C GLN A 91 19.73 1.02 -5.41
#